data_AF-A0A222VWS9-F1
#
_entry.id   AF-A0A222VWS9-F1
#
_cell.length_a   1.000
_cell.length_b   1.000
_cell.length_c   1.000
_cell.angle_alpha   90.00
_cell.angle_beta   90.00
_cell.angle_gamma   90.00
#
_symmetry.space_group_name_H-M   'P 1'
#
loop_
_entity.id
_entity.type
_entity.pdbx_description
1 polymer ?
#
loop_
_entity_poly.entity_id
_entity_poly.type
_entity_poly.pdbx_seq_one_letter_code
_entity_poly.pdbx_strand_id
1 'polypeptide(L)'
;MFTIGELARRTGLPVKTIRFYSDEGLLPPTERTRSGYRLYDATALAKLELVRTLRELGIGLSDVEQVIGKAQSVKELAERHVGMLDEQIRLLRLRRAVLRAVANRESQLDEVKLMSKLAGMSDSERKKLVDEFWDEVTTGLDVDSEFYTRMRSAKPELPDDPSPEQLDAWLDFAELVRDPGFRALVRSWGEEQEQRRAQGQDTNPYSEAEQRNWTAWIERARSGVEAGLSADSAEGRALADEVVRTSLGRGETDSPAYRAELADKMMAGADPRAERYWQLLAVVNGWPPIQSSHEAMVWLTTAIRG
;
A
#
# COMPACT_ATOMS: atom_id res chain seq x y z
N MET A 1 35.87 7.43 44.78
CA MET A 1 36.44 6.12 44.42
C MET A 1 35.50 5.03 44.87
N PHE A 2 35.38 3.95 44.10
CA PHE A 2 34.47 2.83 44.31
C PHE A 2 35.24 1.52 44.22
N THR A 3 34.91 0.55 45.07
CA THR A 3 35.34 -0.84 44.91
C THR A 3 34.51 -1.55 43.84
N ILE A 4 34.96 -2.71 43.37
CA ILE A 4 34.15 -3.57 42.47
C ILE A 4 32.78 -3.90 43.10
N GLY A 5 32.74 -4.13 44.41
CA GLY A 5 31.49 -4.41 45.12
C GLY A 5 30.52 -3.23 45.12
N GLU A 6 31.01 -2.01 45.29
CA GLU A 6 30.19 -0.80 45.14
C GLU A 6 29.71 -0.59 43.71
N LEU A 7 30.58 -0.78 42.72
CA LEU A 7 30.20 -0.68 41.32
C LEU A 7 29.11 -1.70 40.97
N ALA A 8 29.24 -2.94 41.44
CA ALA A 8 28.21 -3.97 41.24
C ALA A 8 26.87 -3.57 41.86
N ARG A 9 26.87 -3.06 43.09
CA ARG A 9 25.64 -2.59 43.75
C ARG A 9 24.98 -1.40 43.04
N ARG A 10 25.78 -0.44 42.57
CA ARG A 10 25.25 0.77 41.91
C ARG A 10 24.76 0.51 40.50
N THR A 11 25.50 -0.30 39.75
CA THR A 11 25.19 -0.58 38.34
C THR A 11 24.20 -1.73 38.20
N GLY A 12 24.10 -2.65 39.18
CA GLY A 12 23.33 -3.89 39.06
C GLY A 12 24.05 -4.98 38.25
N LEU A 13 25.26 -4.71 37.75
CA LEU A 13 26.06 -5.70 37.04
C LEU A 13 26.66 -6.72 38.02
N PRO A 14 26.73 -8.01 37.64
CA PRO A 14 27.41 -9.01 38.45
C PRO A 14 28.89 -8.65 38.68
N VAL A 15 29.39 -8.90 39.90
CA VAL A 15 30.82 -8.70 40.24
C VAL A 15 31.75 -9.40 39.25
N LYS A 16 31.37 -10.60 38.76
CA LYS A 16 32.15 -11.35 37.77
C LYS A 16 32.31 -10.57 36.46
N THR A 17 31.27 -9.85 36.03
CA THR A 17 31.25 -9.08 34.79
C THR A 17 32.17 -7.86 34.90
N ILE A 18 32.15 -7.17 36.04
CA ILE A 18 33.04 -6.03 36.29
C ILE A 18 34.50 -6.49 36.41
N ARG A 19 34.74 -7.65 37.04
CA ARG A 19 36.10 -8.26 37.07
C ARG A 19 36.59 -8.59 35.66
N PHE A 20 35.76 -9.23 34.85
CA PHE A 20 36.09 -9.54 33.45
C PHE A 20 36.53 -8.28 32.69
N TYR A 21 35.74 -7.20 32.70
CA TYR A 21 36.14 -5.95 32.02
C TYR A 21 37.42 -5.34 32.58
N SER A 22 37.70 -5.51 33.88
CA SER A 22 38.94 -5.03 34.47
C SER A 22 40.15 -5.87 34.06
N ASP A 23 39.99 -7.19 34.01
CA ASP A 23 41.04 -8.13 33.66
C ASP A 23 41.40 -8.04 32.16
N GLU A 24 40.41 -7.82 31.29
CA GLU A 24 40.60 -7.54 29.85
C GLU A 24 41.11 -6.10 29.55
N GLY A 25 41.33 -5.28 30.58
CA GLY A 25 41.85 -3.92 30.42
C GLY A 25 40.85 -2.89 29.85
N LEU A 26 39.60 -3.29 29.62
CA LEU A 26 38.52 -2.42 29.14
C LEU A 26 38.05 -1.43 30.21
N LEU A 27 38.16 -1.83 31.49
CA LEU A 27 37.91 -1.00 32.66
C LEU A 27 39.16 -1.01 33.57
N PRO A 28 40.24 -0.29 33.20
CA PRO A 28 41.44 -0.27 34.01
C PRO A 28 41.14 0.38 35.37
N PRO A 29 41.66 -0.17 36.48
CA PRO A 29 41.47 0.43 37.79
C PRO A 29 42.21 1.78 37.86
N THR A 30 41.52 2.80 38.35
CA THR A 30 42.11 4.15 38.54
C THR A 30 43.24 4.10 39.57
N GLU A 31 43.04 3.36 40.66
CA GLU A 31 44.04 3.16 41.72
C GLU A 31 43.92 1.77 42.34
N ARG A 32 44.89 1.43 43.20
CA ARG A 32 44.79 0.28 44.11
C ARG A 32 45.01 0.72 45.55
N THR A 33 44.27 0.13 46.48
CA THR A 33 44.52 0.34 47.93
C THR A 33 45.90 -0.22 48.31
N ARG A 34 46.42 0.17 49.48
CA ARG A 34 47.63 -0.43 50.08
C ARG A 34 47.53 -1.96 50.27
N SER A 35 46.31 -2.48 50.42
CA SER A 35 45.99 -3.90 50.51
C SER A 35 45.75 -4.58 49.15
N GLY A 36 45.89 -3.86 48.03
CA GLY A 36 45.82 -4.40 46.68
C GLY A 36 44.44 -4.40 46.01
N TYR A 37 43.39 -3.85 46.65
CA TYR A 37 42.05 -3.79 46.06
C TYR A 37 41.97 -2.75 44.95
N ARG A 38 41.31 -3.11 43.84
CA ARG A 38 41.05 -2.20 42.71
C ARG A 38 40.03 -1.12 43.09
N LEU A 39 40.37 0.14 42.81
CA LEU A 39 39.52 1.31 43.00
C LEU A 39 39.23 1.99 41.66
N TYR A 40 38.01 2.50 41.53
CA TYR A 40 37.50 3.10 40.30
C TYR A 40 36.88 4.47 40.58
N ASP A 41 37.06 5.40 39.67
CA ASP A 41 36.44 6.72 39.73
C ASP A 41 35.00 6.74 39.19
N ALA A 42 34.43 7.95 39.10
CA ALA A 42 33.10 8.15 38.53
C ALA A 42 33.03 7.90 37.02
N THR A 43 34.15 8.03 36.29
CA THR A 43 34.20 7.74 34.85
C THR A 43 34.03 6.25 34.60
N ALA A 44 34.66 5.40 35.41
CA ALA A 44 34.46 3.96 35.37
C ALA A 44 33.02 3.56 35.72
N LEU A 45 32.37 4.24 36.67
CA LEU A 45 30.96 4.04 36.97
C LEU A 45 30.07 4.36 35.76
N ALA A 46 30.25 5.54 35.13
CA ALA A 46 29.48 5.94 33.96
C ALA A 46 29.66 4.98 32.77
N LYS A 47 30.88 4.46 32.56
CA LYS A 47 31.13 3.42 31.54
C LYS A 47 30.31 2.16 31.82
N LEU A 48 30.27 1.69 33.07
CA LEU A 48 29.51 0.49 33.45
C LEU A 48 27.99 0.70 33.37
N GLU A 49 27.50 1.92 33.65
CA GLU A 49 26.10 2.28 33.42
C GLU A 49 25.73 2.19 31.93
N LEU A 50 26.58 2.73 31.04
CA LEU A 50 26.40 2.59 29.60
C LEU A 50 26.41 1.12 29.16
N VAL A 51 27.36 0.32 29.66
CA VAL A 51 27.42 -1.13 29.39
C VAL A 51 26.10 -1.80 29.74
N ARG A 52 25.55 -1.50 30.92
CA ARG A 52 24.27 -2.06 31.34
C ARG A 52 23.15 -1.67 30.37
N THR A 53 23.02 -0.39 30.02
CA THR A 53 21.99 0.08 29.09
C THR A 53 22.08 -0.63 27.75
N LEU A 54 23.27 -0.75 27.16
CA LEU A 54 23.45 -1.45 25.88
C LEU A 54 23.08 -2.94 26.00
N ARG A 55 23.45 -3.60 27.10
CA ARG A 55 23.08 -5.00 27.36
C ARG A 55 21.57 -5.20 27.55
N GLU A 56 20.89 -4.25 28.19
CA GLU A 56 19.42 -4.25 28.34
C GLU A 56 18.72 -4.10 26.98
N LEU A 57 19.33 -3.39 26.02
CA LEU A 57 18.87 -3.31 24.64
C LEU A 57 19.20 -4.55 23.78
N GLY A 58 19.74 -5.61 24.39
CA GLY A 58 20.06 -6.87 23.70
C GLY A 58 21.38 -6.84 22.91
N ILE A 59 22.19 -5.79 23.05
CA ILE A 59 23.48 -5.68 22.35
C ILE A 59 24.47 -6.70 22.90
N GLY A 60 25.16 -7.38 21.98
CA GLY A 60 26.15 -8.41 22.28
C GLY A 60 27.38 -7.87 23.04
N LEU A 61 28.09 -8.76 23.73
CA LEU A 61 29.26 -8.39 24.53
C LEU A 61 30.38 -7.79 23.65
N SER A 62 30.64 -8.38 22.48
CA SER A 62 31.67 -7.90 21.54
C SER A 62 31.46 -6.45 21.08
N ASP A 63 30.21 -6.06 20.83
CA ASP A 63 29.86 -4.70 20.41
C ASP A 63 30.02 -3.70 21.56
N VAL A 64 29.66 -4.13 22.77
CA VAL A 64 29.86 -3.35 23.99
C VAL A 64 31.35 -3.11 24.25
N GLU A 65 32.20 -4.11 24.01
CA GLU A 65 33.66 -3.98 24.14
C GLU A 65 34.23 -2.93 23.17
N GLN A 66 33.74 -2.89 21.92
CA GLN A 66 34.16 -1.89 20.93
C GLN A 66 33.80 -0.45 21.35
N VAL A 67 32.64 -0.28 21.99
CA VAL A 67 32.22 1.03 22.53
C VAL A 67 33.05 1.44 23.74
N ILE A 68 33.29 0.54 24.69
CA ILE A 68 34.13 0.83 25.87
C ILE A 68 35.57 1.15 25.44
N GLY A 69 36.09 0.40 24.46
CA GLY A 69 37.41 0.58 23.86
C GLY A 69 37.53 1.81 22.96
N LYS A 70 36.44 2.56 22.74
CA LYS A 70 36.36 3.72 21.84
C LYS A 70 36.72 3.40 20.37
N ALA A 71 36.66 2.13 19.98
CA ALA A 71 36.83 1.72 18.60
C ALA A 71 35.60 2.06 17.75
N GLN A 72 34.44 2.19 18.39
CA GLN A 72 33.17 2.59 17.78
C GLN A 72 32.39 3.51 18.72
N SER A 73 31.70 4.51 18.17
CA SER A 73 30.83 5.37 18.96
C SER A 73 29.49 4.68 19.29
N VAL A 74 28.85 5.12 20.38
CA VAL A 74 27.49 4.67 20.73
C VAL A 74 26.49 4.95 19.60
N LYS A 75 26.66 6.09 18.91
CA LYS A 75 25.79 6.49 17.80
C LYS A 75 25.90 5.52 16.62
N GLU A 76 27.12 5.24 16.15
CA GLU A 76 27.34 4.30 15.04
C GLU A 76 26.84 2.89 15.38
N LEU A 77 27.02 2.46 16.63
CA LEU A 77 26.50 1.18 17.08
C LEU A 77 24.97 1.15 17.06
N ALA A 78 24.32 2.20 17.57
CA ALA A 78 22.87 2.32 17.57
C ALA A 78 22.31 2.34 16.14
N GLU A 79 22.87 3.14 15.24
CA GLU A 79 22.44 3.21 13.83
C GLU A 79 22.53 1.85 13.14
N ARG A 80 23.62 1.10 13.35
CA ARG A 80 23.77 -0.25 12.80
C ARG A 80 22.73 -1.22 13.37
N HIS A 81 22.48 -1.19 14.69
CA HIS A 81 21.50 -2.08 15.33
C HIS A 81 20.06 -1.75 14.94
N VAL A 82 19.72 -0.46 14.79
CA VAL A 82 18.43 -0.03 14.25
C VAL A 82 18.23 -0.63 12.85
N GLY A 83 19.19 -0.47 11.93
CA GLY A 83 19.07 -1.05 10.59
C GLY A 83 18.93 -2.59 10.58
N MET A 84 19.63 -3.29 11.47
CA MET A 84 19.46 -4.74 11.62
C MET A 84 18.08 -5.14 12.14
N LEU A 85 17.54 -4.39 13.12
CA LEU A 85 16.21 -4.61 13.66
C LEU A 85 15.13 -4.32 12.61
N ASP A 86 15.28 -3.26 11.83
CA ASP A 86 14.36 -2.90 10.76
C ASP A 86 14.26 -4.03 9.72
N GLU A 87 15.39 -4.61 9.32
CA GLU A 87 15.39 -5.75 8.39
C GLU A 87 14.76 -7.01 9.01
N GLN A 88 15.00 -7.28 10.30
CA GLN A 88 14.34 -8.39 11.00
C GLN A 88 12.83 -8.19 11.08
N ILE A 89 12.37 -6.97 11.39
CA ILE A 89 10.95 -6.61 11.44
C ILE A 89 10.33 -6.81 10.06
N ARG A 90 11.00 -6.34 8.99
CA ARG A 90 10.54 -6.52 7.61
C ARG A 90 10.34 -8.00 7.27
N LEU A 91 11.32 -8.85 7.58
CA LEU A 91 11.23 -10.29 7.33
C LEU A 91 10.13 -10.98 8.15
N LEU A 92 9.97 -10.60 9.42
CA LEU A 92 8.92 -11.14 10.28
C LEU A 92 7.52 -10.73 9.81
N ARG A 93 7.35 -9.49 9.35
CA ARG A 93 6.12 -8.99 8.73
C ARG A 93 5.76 -9.78 7.47
N LEU A 94 6.73 -10.01 6.58
CA LEU A 94 6.54 -10.83 5.38
C LEU A 94 6.09 -12.25 5.75
N ARG A 95 6.77 -12.91 6.68
CA ARG A 95 6.39 -14.26 7.13
C ARG A 95 4.97 -14.29 7.68
N ARG A 96 4.59 -13.29 8.48
CA ARG A 96 3.23 -13.16 9.03
C ARG A 96 2.20 -12.96 7.92
N ALA A 97 2.47 -12.15 6.91
CA ALA A 97 1.59 -11.92 5.76
C ALA A 97 1.32 -13.24 5.01
N VAL A 98 2.39 -13.96 4.68
CA VAL A 98 2.29 -15.26 3.97
C VAL A 98 1.50 -16.28 4.79
N LEU A 99 1.78 -16.41 6.08
CA LEU A 99 1.06 -17.34 6.95
C LEU A 99 -0.44 -17.00 7.07
N ARG A 100 -0.81 -15.72 7.05
CA ARG A 100 -2.21 -15.29 7.03
C ARG A 100 -2.91 -15.64 5.73
N ALA A 101 -2.27 -15.36 4.59
CA ALA A 101 -2.81 -15.70 3.28
C ALA A 101 -3.08 -17.21 3.17
N VAL A 102 -2.11 -18.03 3.61
CA VAL A 102 -2.26 -19.49 3.66
C VAL A 102 -3.36 -19.95 4.62
N ALA A 103 -3.54 -19.28 5.76
CA ALA A 103 -4.55 -19.66 6.74
C ALA A 103 -5.99 -19.30 6.31
N ASN A 104 -6.16 -18.26 5.49
CA ASN A 104 -7.47 -17.71 5.13
C ASN A 104 -8.06 -18.28 3.82
N ARG A 105 -7.28 -19.00 3.00
CA ARG A 105 -7.73 -19.53 1.70
C ARG A 105 -7.29 -20.99 1.53
N GLU A 106 -8.17 -21.87 1.07
CA GLU A 106 -7.83 -23.25 0.65
C GLU A 106 -7.03 -23.22 -0.67
N SER A 107 -5.87 -22.56 -0.69
CA SER A 107 -5.12 -22.29 -1.91
C SER A 107 -4.14 -23.41 -2.27
N GLN A 108 -3.96 -23.67 -3.57
CA GLN A 108 -3.01 -24.66 -4.08
C GLN A 108 -1.56 -24.17 -3.92
N LEU A 109 -0.58 -25.09 -3.94
CA LEU A 109 0.85 -24.79 -3.67
C LEU A 109 1.46 -23.70 -4.56
N ASP A 110 1.05 -23.60 -5.83
CA ASP A 110 1.59 -22.59 -6.75
C ASP A 110 1.02 -21.19 -6.51
N GLU A 111 -0.21 -21.12 -6.02
CA GLU A 111 -0.86 -19.90 -5.56
C GLU A 111 -0.15 -19.35 -4.32
N VAL A 112 0.20 -20.23 -3.38
CA VAL A 112 0.99 -19.86 -2.17
C VAL A 112 2.38 -19.31 -2.53
N LYS A 113 3.06 -19.89 -3.52
CA LYS A 113 4.36 -19.37 -3.99
C LYS A 113 4.22 -17.98 -4.62
N LEU A 114 3.19 -17.79 -5.45
CA LEU A 114 2.91 -16.51 -6.08
C LEU A 114 2.59 -15.45 -5.01
N MET A 115 1.71 -15.76 -4.06
CA MET A 115 1.38 -14.85 -2.96
C MET A 115 2.60 -14.53 -2.08
N SER A 116 3.44 -15.52 -1.77
CA SER A 116 4.67 -15.28 -1.02
C SER A 116 5.63 -14.35 -1.76
N LYS A 117 5.70 -14.45 -3.08
CA LYS A 117 6.49 -13.53 -3.90
C LYS A 117 5.88 -12.13 -3.85
N LEU A 118 4.57 -12.01 -4.06
CA LEU A 118 3.86 -10.73 -4.09
C LEU A 118 3.94 -9.99 -2.75
N ALA A 119 3.73 -10.69 -1.63
CA ALA A 119 3.88 -10.12 -0.29
C ALA A 119 5.31 -9.65 0.01
N GLY A 120 6.31 -10.28 -0.62
CA GLY A 120 7.73 -10.00 -0.42
C GLY A 120 8.29 -8.85 -1.27
N MET A 121 7.49 -8.29 -2.18
CA MET A 121 7.94 -7.24 -3.08
C MET A 121 8.24 -5.94 -2.33
N SER A 122 9.43 -5.39 -2.59
CA SER A 122 9.80 -4.03 -2.23
C SER A 122 8.91 -3.01 -2.92
N ASP A 123 8.84 -1.78 -2.39
CA ASP A 123 8.08 -0.69 -3.00
C ASP A 123 8.48 -0.46 -4.46
N SER A 124 9.78 -0.57 -4.76
CA SER A 124 10.30 -0.43 -6.12
C SER A 124 9.77 -1.52 -7.06
N GLU A 125 9.68 -2.77 -6.60
CA GLU A 125 9.12 -3.88 -7.37
C GLU A 125 7.61 -3.72 -7.57
N ARG A 126 6.88 -3.25 -6.56
CA ARG A 126 5.42 -2.98 -6.68
C ARG A 126 5.15 -1.86 -7.68
N LYS A 127 5.93 -0.77 -7.63
CA LYS A 127 5.84 0.34 -8.58
C LYS A 127 6.13 -0.14 -10.01
N LYS A 128 7.17 -0.96 -10.16
CA LYS A 128 7.56 -1.56 -11.44
C LYS A 128 6.47 -2.46 -12.03
N LEU A 129 5.78 -3.26 -11.22
CA LEU A 129 4.66 -4.08 -11.70
C LEU A 129 3.57 -3.22 -12.37
N VAL A 130 3.25 -2.09 -11.78
CA VAL A 130 2.25 -1.15 -12.32
C VAL A 130 2.79 -0.42 -13.56
N ASP A 131 4.08 -0.06 -13.58
CA ASP A 131 4.70 0.48 -14.80
C ASP A 131 4.65 -0.52 -15.96
N GLU A 132 5.04 -1.79 -15.73
CA GLU A 132 5.02 -2.85 -16.75
C GLU A 132 3.58 -3.09 -17.27
N PHE A 133 2.59 -3.08 -16.38
CA PHE A 133 1.18 -3.15 -16.77
C PHE A 133 0.79 -1.99 -17.71
N TRP A 134 1.07 -0.75 -17.32
CA TRP A 134 0.72 0.42 -18.12
C TRP A 134 1.51 0.48 -19.43
N ASP A 135 2.80 0.13 -19.41
CA ASP A 135 3.62 0.03 -20.62
C ASP A 135 3.01 -0.95 -21.62
N GLU A 136 2.63 -2.14 -21.17
CA GLU A 136 2.06 -3.16 -22.06
C GLU A 136 0.73 -2.74 -22.69
N VAL A 137 -0.20 -2.18 -21.90
CA VAL A 137 -1.54 -1.81 -22.40
C VAL A 137 -1.52 -0.56 -23.27
N THR A 138 -0.51 0.32 -23.13
CA THR A 138 -0.40 1.55 -23.94
C THR A 138 0.63 1.47 -25.07
N THR A 139 1.51 0.46 -25.08
CA THR A 139 2.55 0.34 -26.12
C THR A 139 1.94 0.38 -27.52
N GLY A 140 2.47 1.31 -28.33
CA GLY A 140 2.09 1.50 -29.72
C GLY A 140 0.80 2.28 -29.95
N LEU A 141 0.16 2.79 -28.89
CA LEU A 141 -1.03 3.63 -28.98
C LEU A 141 -0.64 5.10 -28.76
N ASP A 142 -1.19 6.00 -29.58
CA ASP A 142 -1.16 7.43 -29.26
C ASP A 142 -2.15 7.71 -28.13
N VAL A 143 -1.67 7.72 -26.87
CA VAL A 143 -2.51 7.93 -25.68
C VAL A 143 -2.02 9.10 -24.84
N ASP A 144 -2.12 10.32 -25.36
CA ASP A 144 -1.85 11.54 -24.58
C ASP A 144 -3.13 12.09 -23.93
N SER A 145 -3.68 11.36 -22.95
CA SER A 145 -4.78 11.89 -22.14
C SER A 145 -4.40 12.00 -20.67
N GLU A 146 -4.85 13.08 -20.04
CA GLU A 146 -4.72 13.32 -18.60
C GLU A 146 -5.16 12.10 -17.77
N PHE A 147 -6.10 11.31 -18.29
CA PHE A 147 -6.56 10.06 -17.71
C PHE A 147 -5.44 9.01 -17.60
N TYR A 148 -4.69 8.72 -18.66
CA TYR A 148 -3.59 7.74 -18.61
C TYR A 148 -2.45 8.21 -17.71
N THR A 149 -2.12 9.51 -17.75
CA THR A 149 -1.11 10.10 -16.86
C THR A 149 -1.51 9.96 -15.39
N ARG A 150 -2.78 10.22 -15.06
CA ARG A 150 -3.34 10.06 -13.71
C ARG A 150 -3.38 8.60 -13.26
N MET A 151 -3.80 7.70 -14.16
CA MET A 151 -3.84 6.26 -13.90
C MET A 151 -2.44 5.68 -13.63
N ARG A 152 -1.45 6.12 -14.40
CA ARG A 152 -0.06 5.68 -14.27
C ARG A 152 0.62 6.24 -13.02
N SER A 153 0.26 7.45 -12.60
CA SER A 153 0.84 8.09 -11.40
C SER A 153 0.29 7.52 -10.09
N ALA A 154 -0.90 6.91 -10.10
CA ALA A 154 -1.45 6.20 -8.96
C ALA A 154 -0.68 4.89 -8.72
N LYS A 155 0.30 4.92 -7.82
CA LYS A 155 1.13 3.77 -7.45
C LYS A 155 0.65 3.11 -6.15
N PRO A 156 0.84 1.80 -5.99
CA PRO A 156 0.57 1.09 -4.74
C PRO A 156 1.69 1.37 -3.72
N GLU A 157 1.36 2.10 -2.65
CA GLU A 157 2.25 2.35 -1.52
C GLU A 157 1.69 1.69 -0.26
N LEU A 158 2.33 0.61 0.20
CA LEU A 158 2.02 0.01 1.49
C LEU A 158 2.83 0.72 2.58
N PRO A 159 2.23 1.02 3.74
CA PRO A 159 2.99 1.53 4.88
C PRO A 159 3.97 0.46 5.39
N ASP A 160 4.95 0.88 6.20
CA ASP A 160 5.94 -0.04 6.80
C ASP A 160 5.29 -1.20 7.58
N ASP A 161 4.13 -0.95 8.21
CA ASP A 161 3.30 -1.93 8.91
C ASP A 161 1.90 -2.02 8.29
N PRO A 162 1.72 -2.77 7.18
CA PRO A 162 0.44 -2.84 6.52
C PRO A 162 -0.56 -3.68 7.30
N SER A 163 -1.82 -3.25 7.31
CA SER A 163 -2.92 -4.03 7.87
C SER A 163 -3.14 -5.33 7.05
N PRO A 164 -3.75 -6.38 7.63
CA PRO A 164 -4.13 -7.55 6.83
C PRO A 164 -5.01 -7.18 5.63
N GLU A 165 -5.93 -6.23 5.77
CA GLU A 165 -6.79 -5.76 4.66
C GLU A 165 -5.96 -5.09 3.55
N GLN A 166 -4.92 -4.34 3.89
CA GLN A 166 -4.02 -3.72 2.91
C GLN A 166 -3.18 -4.76 2.16
N LEU A 167 -2.75 -5.81 2.86
CA LEU A 167 -2.02 -6.93 2.24
C LEU A 167 -2.93 -7.73 1.32
N ASP A 168 -4.15 -8.04 1.74
CA ASP A 168 -5.13 -8.75 0.92
C ASP A 168 -5.50 -7.91 -0.31
N ALA A 169 -5.71 -6.60 -0.14
CA ALA A 169 -5.97 -5.69 -1.25
C ALA A 169 -4.77 -5.60 -2.22
N TRP A 170 -3.54 -5.61 -1.71
CA TRP A 170 -2.35 -5.67 -2.55
C TRP A 170 -2.29 -6.96 -3.37
N LEU A 171 -2.59 -8.12 -2.76
CA LEU A 171 -2.60 -9.40 -3.47
C LEU A 171 -3.65 -9.41 -4.58
N ASP A 172 -4.89 -9.05 -4.26
CA ASP A 172 -5.99 -8.93 -5.22
C ASP A 172 -5.63 -7.93 -6.35
N PHE A 173 -4.97 -6.81 -6.01
CA PHE A 173 -4.54 -5.80 -7.00
C PHE A 173 -3.48 -6.36 -7.95
N ALA A 174 -2.47 -7.01 -7.39
CA ALA A 174 -1.39 -7.61 -8.15
C ALA A 174 -1.88 -8.73 -9.07
N GLU A 175 -2.87 -9.51 -8.64
CA GLU A 175 -3.55 -10.49 -9.49
C GLU A 175 -4.33 -9.81 -10.62
N LEU A 176 -5.11 -8.78 -10.31
CA LEU A 176 -5.91 -8.06 -11.28
C LEU A 176 -5.06 -7.44 -12.41
N VAL A 177 -3.96 -6.74 -12.07
CA VAL A 177 -3.09 -6.12 -13.10
C VAL A 177 -2.28 -7.15 -13.90
N ARG A 178 -2.28 -8.41 -13.49
CA ARG A 178 -1.67 -9.53 -14.22
C ARG A 178 -2.69 -10.35 -14.99
N ASP A 179 -3.98 -10.15 -14.77
CA ASP A 179 -5.05 -10.84 -15.46
C ASP A 179 -5.03 -10.49 -16.96
N PRO A 180 -4.88 -11.48 -17.86
CA PRO A 180 -4.86 -11.23 -19.29
C PRO A 180 -6.17 -10.60 -19.80
N GLY A 181 -7.30 -10.97 -19.21
CA GLY A 181 -8.61 -10.44 -19.60
C GLY A 181 -8.75 -8.96 -19.25
N PHE A 182 -8.28 -8.55 -18.07
CA PHE A 182 -8.26 -7.16 -17.65
C PHE A 182 -7.29 -6.32 -18.48
N ARG A 183 -6.10 -6.84 -18.78
CA ARG A 183 -5.14 -6.17 -19.68
C ARG A 183 -5.71 -5.91 -21.07
N ALA A 184 -6.36 -6.92 -21.66
CA ALA A 184 -7.03 -6.79 -22.96
C ALA A 184 -8.16 -5.75 -22.92
N LEU A 185 -8.95 -5.73 -21.84
CA LEU A 185 -9.98 -4.72 -21.64
C LEU A 185 -9.39 -3.30 -21.61
N VAL A 186 -8.40 -3.04 -20.75
CA VAL A 186 -7.82 -1.70 -20.60
C VAL A 186 -7.17 -1.25 -21.92
N ARG A 187 -6.50 -2.16 -22.63
CA ARG A 187 -5.96 -1.88 -23.97
C ARG A 187 -7.04 -1.51 -24.98
N SER A 188 -8.19 -2.19 -24.97
CA SER A 188 -9.29 -1.91 -25.89
C SER A 188 -9.82 -0.47 -25.78
N TRP A 189 -9.82 0.12 -24.58
CA TRP A 189 -10.19 1.52 -24.40
C TRP A 189 -9.20 2.49 -25.04
N GLY A 190 -7.90 2.17 -24.99
CA GLY A 190 -6.85 2.95 -25.66
C GLY A 190 -6.98 2.89 -27.18
N GLU A 191 -7.22 1.68 -27.71
CA GLU A 191 -7.46 1.45 -29.14
C GLU A 191 -8.72 2.19 -29.61
N GLU A 192 -9.79 2.20 -28.82
CA GLU A 192 -11.00 2.96 -29.13
C GLU A 192 -10.75 4.48 -29.15
N GLN A 193 -9.98 5.01 -28.19
CA GLN A 193 -9.62 6.44 -28.17
C GLN A 193 -8.78 6.84 -29.38
N GLU A 194 -7.80 6.01 -29.76
CA GLU A 194 -6.96 6.25 -30.95
C GLU A 194 -7.81 6.25 -32.22
N GLN A 195 -8.75 5.30 -32.36
CA GLN A 195 -9.68 5.25 -33.48
C GLN A 195 -10.56 6.50 -33.56
N ARG A 196 -11.08 7.01 -32.42
CA ARG A 196 -11.86 8.26 -32.38
C ARG A 196 -11.03 9.46 -32.81
N ARG A 197 -9.78 9.59 -32.34
CA ARG A 197 -8.87 10.66 -32.77
C ARG A 197 -8.57 10.60 -34.26
N ALA A 198 -8.30 9.41 -34.80
CA ALA A 198 -8.05 9.22 -36.22
C ALA A 198 -9.26 9.66 -37.08
N GLN A 199 -10.48 9.59 -36.53
CA GLN A 199 -11.71 10.06 -37.15
C GLN A 199 -12.01 11.55 -36.89
N GLY A 200 -11.13 12.28 -36.17
CA GLY A 200 -11.34 13.67 -35.80
C GLY A 200 -12.45 13.91 -34.77
N GLN A 201 -12.80 12.87 -34.00
CA GLN A 201 -13.79 12.93 -32.93
C GLN A 201 -13.14 13.24 -31.58
N ASP A 202 -13.93 13.69 -30.60
CA ASP A 202 -13.47 13.81 -29.22
C ASP A 202 -13.08 12.42 -28.67
N THR A 203 -11.99 12.39 -27.92
CA THR A 203 -11.53 11.22 -27.17
C THR A 203 -12.48 10.79 -26.07
N ASN A 204 -13.26 11.72 -25.51
CA ASN A 204 -14.28 11.40 -24.52
C ASN A 204 -15.57 10.96 -25.24
N PRO A 205 -16.11 9.75 -24.95
CA PRO A 205 -17.35 9.27 -25.56
C PRO A 205 -18.60 10.03 -25.10
N TYR A 206 -18.47 10.90 -24.09
CA TYR A 206 -19.55 11.71 -23.54
C TYR A 206 -19.39 13.19 -23.93
N SER A 207 -20.48 13.82 -24.32
CA SER A 207 -20.58 15.27 -24.54
C SER A 207 -20.26 16.06 -23.27
N GLU A 208 -19.89 17.34 -23.42
CA GLU A 208 -19.65 18.20 -22.26
C GLU A 208 -20.87 18.31 -21.31
N ALA A 209 -22.08 18.22 -21.86
CA ALA A 209 -23.30 18.27 -21.06
C ALA A 209 -23.47 16.99 -20.22
N GLU A 210 -23.22 15.82 -20.79
CA GLU A 210 -23.16 14.55 -20.05
C GLU A 210 -22.06 14.60 -18.98
N GLN A 211 -20.85 15.05 -19.32
CA GLN A 211 -19.73 15.15 -18.39
C GLN A 211 -20.05 16.06 -17.18
N ARG A 212 -20.69 17.21 -17.40
CA ARG A 212 -21.08 18.14 -16.32
C ARG A 212 -22.11 17.56 -15.37
N ASN A 213 -23.03 16.73 -15.86
CA ASN A 213 -24.12 16.17 -15.06
C ASN A 213 -23.80 14.78 -14.47
N TRP A 214 -22.75 14.11 -14.97
CA TRP A 214 -22.41 12.73 -14.62
C TRP A 214 -22.43 12.46 -13.12
N THR A 215 -21.69 13.24 -12.33
CA THR A 215 -21.60 13.07 -10.88
C THR A 215 -22.97 13.16 -10.20
N ALA A 216 -23.81 14.11 -10.63
CA ALA A 216 -25.14 14.28 -10.06
C ALA A 216 -26.08 13.11 -10.42
N TRP A 217 -25.95 12.55 -11.63
CA TRP A 217 -26.71 11.37 -12.04
C TRP A 217 -26.34 10.14 -11.23
N ILE A 218 -25.04 9.88 -11.04
CA ILE A 218 -24.58 8.76 -10.22
C ILE A 218 -25.03 8.90 -8.77
N GLU A 219 -24.96 10.11 -8.19
CA GLU A 219 -25.40 10.35 -6.81
C GLU A 219 -26.90 10.09 -6.61
N ARG A 220 -27.72 10.55 -7.56
CA ARG A 220 -29.18 10.32 -7.51
C ARG A 220 -29.52 8.85 -7.70
N ALA A 221 -28.85 8.17 -8.62
CA ALA A 221 -29.03 6.74 -8.81
C ALA A 221 -28.62 5.95 -7.55
N ARG A 222 -27.50 6.32 -6.90
CA ARG A 222 -27.08 5.74 -5.63
C ARG A 222 -28.11 5.95 -4.53
N SER A 223 -28.61 7.17 -4.36
CA SER A 223 -29.67 7.48 -3.41
C SER A 223 -30.92 6.63 -3.63
N GLY A 224 -31.27 6.35 -4.90
CA GLY A 224 -32.37 5.45 -5.25
C GLY A 224 -32.12 4.00 -4.82
N VAL A 225 -30.91 3.48 -5.05
CA VAL A 225 -30.49 2.15 -4.61
C VAL A 225 -30.52 2.04 -3.08
N GLU A 226 -29.95 3.01 -2.36
CA GLU A 226 -29.91 3.03 -0.89
C GLU A 226 -31.30 3.12 -0.27
N ALA A 227 -32.23 3.81 -0.92
CA ALA A 227 -33.65 3.88 -0.52
C ALA A 227 -34.45 2.61 -0.88
N GLY A 228 -33.84 1.64 -1.57
CA GLY A 228 -34.50 0.41 -2.01
C GLY A 228 -35.54 0.62 -3.12
N LEU A 229 -35.42 1.71 -3.88
CA LEU A 229 -36.33 2.00 -5.00
C LEU A 229 -36.01 1.11 -6.20
N SER A 230 -37.04 0.65 -6.90
CA SER A 230 -36.86 0.00 -8.20
C SER A 230 -36.47 1.01 -9.28
N ALA A 231 -35.77 0.54 -10.32
CA ALA A 231 -35.33 1.38 -11.43
C ALA A 231 -36.50 1.97 -12.25
N ASP A 232 -37.66 1.30 -12.24
CA ASP A 232 -38.91 1.76 -12.85
C ASP A 232 -39.77 2.64 -11.91
N SER A 233 -39.19 3.12 -10.80
CA SER A 233 -39.86 4.09 -9.92
C SER A 233 -40.09 5.44 -10.62
N ALA A 234 -40.88 6.33 -10.01
CA ALA A 234 -41.08 7.67 -10.54
C ALA A 234 -39.75 8.45 -10.60
N GLU A 235 -38.91 8.27 -9.59
CA GLU A 235 -37.57 8.83 -9.46
C GLU A 235 -36.62 8.27 -10.52
N GLY A 236 -36.67 6.96 -10.77
CA GLY A 236 -35.88 6.29 -11.81
C GLY A 236 -36.24 6.76 -13.21
N ARG A 237 -37.53 6.79 -13.55
CA ARG A 237 -38.00 7.34 -14.83
C ARG A 237 -37.63 8.80 -15.02
N ALA A 238 -37.81 9.63 -13.99
CA ALA A 238 -37.47 11.05 -14.07
C ALA A 238 -35.97 11.28 -14.31
N LEU A 239 -35.10 10.48 -13.67
CA LEU A 239 -33.66 10.55 -13.91
C LEU A 239 -33.31 10.02 -15.30
N ALA A 240 -33.90 8.91 -15.74
CA ALA A 240 -33.70 8.36 -17.08
C ALA A 240 -34.08 9.36 -18.17
N ASP A 241 -35.24 9.99 -18.07
CA ASP A 241 -35.72 11.01 -19.02
C ASP A 241 -34.77 12.23 -19.07
N GLU A 242 -34.16 12.58 -17.93
CA GLU A 242 -33.15 13.64 -17.86
C GLU A 242 -31.85 13.27 -18.56
N VAL A 243 -31.35 12.07 -18.33
CA VAL A 243 -30.14 11.56 -18.99
C VAL A 243 -30.36 11.48 -20.49
N VAL A 244 -31.48 10.89 -20.94
CA VAL A 244 -31.84 10.77 -22.36
C VAL A 244 -31.93 12.15 -23.01
N ARG A 245 -32.69 13.08 -22.41
CA ARG A 245 -32.83 14.45 -22.92
C ARG A 245 -31.51 15.21 -23.01
N THR A 246 -30.60 14.98 -22.07
CA THR A 246 -29.28 15.63 -22.07
C THR A 246 -28.34 15.01 -23.12
N SER A 247 -28.50 13.72 -23.39
CA SER A 247 -27.62 12.96 -24.28
C SER A 247 -28.07 12.99 -25.75
N LEU A 248 -29.36 13.29 -26.02
CA LEU A 248 -29.93 13.32 -27.36
C LEU A 248 -29.19 14.27 -28.30
N GLY A 249 -28.65 13.71 -29.39
CA GLY A 249 -28.00 14.45 -30.46
C GLY A 249 -28.98 15.15 -31.40
N ARG A 250 -28.43 16.03 -32.24
CA ARG A 250 -29.23 16.76 -33.24
C ARG A 250 -29.77 15.79 -34.30
N GLY A 251 -31.08 15.62 -34.36
CA GLY A 251 -31.75 14.74 -35.33
C GLY A 251 -32.02 13.34 -34.81
N GLU A 252 -31.62 13.04 -33.57
CA GLU A 252 -31.99 11.81 -32.87
C GLU A 252 -33.36 11.97 -32.20
N THR A 253 -34.05 10.86 -32.02
CA THR A 253 -35.36 10.80 -31.37
C THR A 253 -35.29 9.83 -30.20
N ASP A 254 -35.92 10.21 -29.09
CA ASP A 254 -36.12 9.32 -27.95
C ASP A 254 -36.93 8.09 -28.42
N SER A 255 -36.25 6.97 -28.52
CA SER A 255 -36.80 5.69 -28.94
C SER A 255 -36.23 4.58 -28.06
N PRO A 256 -36.93 3.44 -27.90
CA PRO A 256 -36.41 2.31 -27.13
C PRO A 256 -35.04 1.84 -27.61
N ALA A 257 -34.79 1.89 -28.93
CA ALA A 257 -33.50 1.54 -29.51
C ALA A 257 -32.39 2.51 -29.08
N TYR A 258 -32.66 3.82 -29.15
CA TYR A 258 -31.73 4.84 -28.69
C TYR A 258 -31.43 4.73 -27.19
N ARG A 259 -32.46 4.53 -26.36
CA ARG A 259 -32.30 4.33 -24.92
C ARG A 259 -31.44 3.11 -24.59
N ALA A 260 -31.65 2.00 -25.31
CA ALA A 260 -30.84 0.79 -25.15
C ALA A 260 -29.36 1.05 -25.52
N GLU A 261 -29.11 1.73 -26.64
CA GLU A 261 -27.76 2.10 -27.07
C GLU A 261 -27.06 3.03 -26.08
N LEU A 262 -27.78 4.03 -25.56
CA LEU A 262 -27.26 4.94 -24.53
C LEU A 262 -26.91 4.19 -23.24
N ALA A 263 -27.78 3.28 -22.79
CA ALA A 263 -27.54 2.44 -21.63
C ALA A 263 -26.32 1.52 -21.81
N ASP A 264 -26.15 0.95 -22.99
CA ASP A 264 -24.99 0.11 -23.34
C ASP A 264 -23.70 0.93 -23.39
N LYS A 265 -23.73 2.14 -23.98
CA LYS A 265 -22.61 3.09 -23.98
C LYS A 265 -22.18 3.42 -22.55
N MET A 266 -23.13 3.72 -21.67
CA MET A 266 -22.85 4.04 -20.27
C MET A 266 -22.28 2.84 -19.50
N MET A 267 -22.79 1.63 -19.73
CA MET A 267 -22.28 0.41 -19.08
C MET A 267 -20.90 -0.01 -19.60
N ALA A 268 -20.58 0.24 -20.86
CA ALA A 268 -19.29 -0.11 -21.45
C ALA A 268 -18.11 0.56 -20.73
N GLY A 269 -18.31 1.77 -20.18
CA GLY A 269 -17.34 2.47 -19.35
C GLY A 269 -17.33 2.05 -17.87
N ALA A 270 -18.25 1.17 -17.44
CA ALA A 270 -18.49 0.81 -16.03
C ALA A 270 -18.11 -0.64 -15.72
N ASP A 271 -17.03 -1.16 -16.33
CA ASP A 271 -16.55 -2.52 -16.04
C ASP A 271 -16.18 -2.63 -14.54
N PRO A 272 -16.74 -3.61 -13.80
CA PRO A 272 -16.54 -3.72 -12.36
C PRO A 272 -15.08 -3.97 -11.97
N ARG A 273 -14.25 -4.52 -12.87
CA ARG A 273 -12.82 -4.71 -12.64
C ARG A 273 -12.06 -3.38 -12.64
N ALA A 274 -12.49 -2.42 -13.46
CA ALA A 274 -11.92 -1.08 -13.52
C ALA A 274 -12.14 -0.32 -12.20
N GLU A 275 -13.34 -0.46 -11.65
CA GLU A 275 -13.69 0.08 -10.33
C GLU A 275 -12.93 -0.65 -9.23
N ARG A 276 -12.85 -1.98 -9.30
CA ARG A 276 -12.09 -2.79 -8.35
C ARG A 276 -10.61 -2.38 -8.29
N TYR A 277 -9.99 -2.06 -9.43
CA TYR A 277 -8.62 -1.53 -9.49
C TYR A 277 -8.44 -0.31 -8.57
N TRP A 278 -9.35 0.65 -8.64
CA TRP A 278 -9.30 1.86 -7.82
C TRP A 278 -9.61 1.61 -6.35
N GLN A 279 -10.61 0.77 -6.05
CA GLN A 279 -10.92 0.39 -4.67
C GLN A 279 -9.74 -0.29 -3.99
N LEU A 280 -9.07 -1.20 -4.70
CA LEU A 280 -7.90 -1.89 -4.17
C LEU A 280 -6.73 -0.92 -3.94
N LEU A 281 -6.47 0.00 -4.88
CA LEU A 281 -5.47 1.06 -4.67
C LEU A 281 -5.80 1.95 -3.49
N ALA A 282 -7.08 2.30 -3.29
CA ALA A 282 -7.49 3.12 -2.16
C ALA A 282 -7.20 2.41 -0.83
N VAL A 283 -7.51 1.12 -0.73
CA VAL A 283 -7.19 0.33 0.47
C VAL A 283 -5.68 0.22 0.67
N VAL A 284 -4.93 -0.17 -0.37
CA VAL A 284 -3.46 -0.32 -0.32
C VAL A 284 -2.80 0.96 0.20
N ASN A 285 -3.18 2.12 -0.35
CA ASN A 285 -2.58 3.41 0.00
C ASN A 285 -3.21 4.08 1.24
N GLY A 286 -4.25 3.50 1.85
CA GLY A 286 -4.97 4.14 2.95
C GLY A 286 -5.74 5.40 2.56
N TRP A 287 -6.14 5.53 1.29
CA TRP A 287 -6.99 6.61 0.83
C TRP A 287 -8.45 6.42 1.30
N PRO A 288 -9.28 7.48 1.25
CA PRO A 288 -10.71 7.33 1.49
C PRO A 288 -11.32 6.23 0.61
N PRO A 289 -12.24 5.39 1.16
CA PRO A 289 -12.84 4.30 0.41
C PRO A 289 -13.59 4.84 -0.81
N ILE A 290 -13.32 4.23 -1.97
CA ILE A 290 -14.03 4.54 -3.20
C ILE A 290 -15.31 3.72 -3.21
N GLN A 291 -16.45 4.42 -3.08
CA GLN A 291 -17.75 3.78 -3.12
C GLN A 291 -18.02 3.20 -4.51
N SER A 292 -18.63 2.02 -4.51
CA SER A 292 -19.11 1.40 -5.75
C SER A 292 -20.16 2.29 -6.43
N SER A 293 -19.91 2.59 -7.68
CA SER A 293 -20.83 3.21 -8.63
C SER A 293 -21.52 2.17 -9.49
N HIS A 294 -21.04 0.92 -9.52
CA HIS A 294 -21.60 -0.13 -10.37
C HIS A 294 -23.09 -0.38 -10.10
N GLU A 295 -23.52 -0.48 -8.85
CA GLU A 295 -24.94 -0.70 -8.52
C GLU A 295 -25.81 0.48 -8.97
N ALA A 296 -25.33 1.71 -8.76
CA ALA A 296 -25.99 2.92 -9.23
C ALA A 296 -26.05 2.97 -10.77
N MET A 297 -24.99 2.54 -11.45
CA MET A 297 -24.93 2.44 -12.92
C MET A 297 -25.90 1.38 -13.46
N VAL A 298 -25.96 0.21 -12.85
CA VAL A 298 -26.93 -0.85 -13.22
C VAL A 298 -28.35 -0.35 -13.01
N TRP A 299 -28.62 0.31 -11.88
CA TRP A 299 -29.92 0.88 -11.58
C TRP A 299 -30.32 1.94 -12.62
N LEU A 300 -29.44 2.89 -12.90
CA LEU A 300 -29.67 3.96 -13.87
C LEU A 300 -29.88 3.44 -15.29
N THR A 301 -29.02 2.52 -15.75
CA THR A 301 -29.11 1.98 -17.10
C THR A 301 -30.31 1.04 -17.26
N THR A 302 -30.77 0.41 -16.18
CA THR A 302 -32.07 -0.29 -16.16
C THR A 302 -33.22 0.71 -16.28
N ALA A 303 -33.17 1.84 -15.56
CA ALA A 303 -34.18 2.89 -15.65
C ALA A 303 -34.24 3.52 -17.05
N ILE A 304 -33.09 3.69 -17.72
CA ILE A 304 -33.01 4.17 -19.10
C ILE A 304 -33.63 3.18 -20.08
N ARG A 305 -33.45 1.87 -19.89
CA ARG A 305 -34.03 0.85 -20.77
C ARG A 305 -35.55 0.68 -20.61
N GLY A 306 -36.10 1.08 -19.46
CA GLY A 306 -37.54 1.04 -19.15
C GLY A 306 -38.33 2.16 -19.79
#